data_AF-A0A4W6EXI2-F1
#
_entry.id   AF-A0A4W6EXI2-F1
#
_cell.length_a   1.000
_cell.length_b   1.000
_cell.length_c   1.000
_cell.angle_alpha   90.00
_cell.angle_beta   90.00
_cell.angle_gamma   90.00
#
_symmetry.space_group_name_H-M   'P 1'
#
loop_
_entity.id
_entity.type
_entity.pdbx_description
1 polymer ?
#
loop_
_entity_poly.entity_id
_entity_poly.type
_entity_poly.pdbx_seq_one_letter_code
_entity_poly.pdbx_strand_id
1 'polypeptide(L)'
;MPEEFAKKHNIPRSYGSYDELAKDPDIDVVYIGTIHPHHLGTGRLFMKSKKNVLIEKPLAMNSKEVQELITAAHENSVFLMEAVWTRFFPVSLEVRRLLHQGEVGEVQMVRADLGAPLTHIPRLAERKLGGGAVLDLGIYCLQFISMVFNGERPESIQATGHCIDTGVDGTAVLVLKFAGNRLAICTCSITMMLTCDAVITWDQRHY
;
A
#
# COMPACT_ATOMS: atom_id res chain seq x y z
N MET A 1 -25.80 9.36 0.55
CA MET A 1 -25.53 10.57 1.39
C MET A 1 -24.95 10.14 2.74
N PRO A 2 -24.17 10.98 3.46
CA PRO A 2 -23.54 10.62 4.74
C PRO A 2 -24.52 10.06 5.79
N GLU A 3 -25.74 10.61 5.85
CA GLU A 3 -26.82 10.17 6.74
C GLU A 3 -27.27 8.73 6.47
N GLU A 4 -27.39 8.35 5.19
CA GLU A 4 -27.78 6.99 4.79
C GLU A 4 -26.70 5.98 5.17
N PHE A 5 -25.43 6.34 4.98
CA PHE A 5 -24.30 5.50 5.38
C PHE A 5 -24.27 5.32 6.90
N ALA A 6 -24.42 6.40 7.66
CA ALA A 6 -24.45 6.35 9.12
C ALA A 6 -25.62 5.50 9.63
N LYS A 7 -26.82 5.67 9.06
CA LYS A 7 -28.00 4.85 9.39
C LYS A 7 -27.75 3.36 9.08
N LYS A 8 -27.19 3.05 7.92
CA LYS A 8 -26.89 1.66 7.52
C LYS A 8 -25.91 0.97 8.46
N HIS A 9 -24.92 1.71 8.97
CA HIS A 9 -23.83 1.17 9.77
C HIS A 9 -23.98 1.44 11.28
N ASN A 10 -25.15 1.92 11.73
CA ASN A 10 -25.41 2.30 13.13
C ASN A 10 -24.37 3.28 13.72
N ILE A 11 -23.94 4.25 12.91
CA ILE A 11 -23.02 5.31 13.32
C ILE A 11 -23.85 6.48 13.87
N PRO A 12 -23.61 6.95 15.11
CA PRO A 12 -24.49 7.91 15.78
C PRO A 12 -24.45 9.33 15.19
N ARG A 13 -23.40 9.67 14.44
CA ARG A 13 -23.18 11.00 13.86
C ARG A 13 -22.77 10.90 12.39
N SER A 14 -23.25 11.82 11.57
CA SER A 14 -22.84 11.98 10.17
C SER A 14 -22.56 13.45 9.88
N TYR A 15 -21.60 13.70 9.00
CA TYR A 15 -21.15 15.05 8.66
C TYR A 15 -21.34 15.31 7.16
N GLY A 16 -21.69 16.55 6.81
CA GLY A 16 -21.85 16.97 5.43
C GLY A 16 -20.52 17.29 4.75
N SER A 17 -19.46 17.50 5.54
CA SER A 17 -18.12 17.81 5.05
C SER A 17 -17.02 17.21 5.94
N TYR A 18 -15.81 17.07 5.38
CA TYR A 18 -14.66 16.64 6.17
C TYR A 18 -14.21 17.69 7.20
N ASP A 19 -14.41 18.98 6.92
CA ASP A 19 -14.13 20.05 7.89
C ASP A 19 -15.01 19.96 9.14
N GLU A 20 -16.28 19.60 9.00
CA GLU A 20 -17.16 19.34 10.15
C GLU A 20 -16.68 18.14 10.97
N LEU A 21 -16.36 17.02 10.31
CA LEU A 21 -15.83 15.83 10.98
C LEU A 21 -14.49 16.12 11.69
N ALA A 22 -13.62 16.94 11.08
CA ALA A 22 -12.32 17.27 11.63
C ALA A 22 -12.41 18.12 12.92
N LYS A 23 -13.49 18.90 13.08
CA LYS A 23 -13.74 19.75 14.24
C LYS A 23 -14.43 19.02 15.39
N ASP A 24 -14.94 17.82 15.19
CA ASP A 24 -15.60 17.04 16.24
C ASP A 24 -14.58 16.66 17.33
N PRO A 25 -14.71 17.17 18.57
CA PRO A 25 -13.76 16.88 19.64
C PRO A 25 -13.76 15.41 20.08
N ASP A 26 -14.82 14.64 19.79
CA ASP A 26 -14.97 13.26 20.25
C ASP A 26 -14.31 12.22 19.30
N ILE A 27 -13.71 12.68 18.19
CA ILE A 27 -13.04 11.79 17.23
C ILE A 27 -11.54 11.75 17.55
N ASP A 28 -11.03 10.58 17.94
CA ASP A 28 -9.60 10.39 18.23
C ASP A 28 -8.78 10.04 16.97
N VAL A 29 -9.38 9.29 16.05
CA VAL A 29 -8.73 8.74 14.85
C VAL A 29 -9.69 8.77 13.66
N VAL A 30 -9.14 9.04 12.48
CA VAL A 30 -9.88 9.07 11.21
C VAL A 30 -9.29 8.05 10.24
N TYR A 31 -10.16 7.19 9.72
CA TYR A 31 -9.86 6.33 8.58
C TYR A 31 -10.16 7.07 7.27
N ILE A 32 -9.15 7.24 6.43
CA ILE A 32 -9.25 7.95 5.15
C ILE A 32 -9.32 6.92 4.02
N GLY A 33 -10.54 6.61 3.60
CA GLY A 33 -10.85 5.69 2.50
C GLY A 33 -11.23 6.38 1.18
N THR A 34 -10.70 7.58 0.93
CA THR A 34 -10.93 8.30 -0.34
C THR A 34 -10.17 7.64 -1.49
N ILE A 35 -10.33 8.12 -2.72
CA ILE A 35 -9.48 7.70 -3.85
C ILE A 35 -8.05 8.25 -3.73
N HIS A 36 -7.07 7.60 -4.36
CA HIS A 36 -5.64 7.87 -4.18
C HIS A 36 -5.25 9.36 -4.31
N PRO A 37 -5.73 10.13 -5.33
CA PRO A 37 -5.35 11.54 -5.48
C PRO A 37 -5.83 12.45 -4.33
N HIS A 38 -6.77 11.99 -3.50
CA HIS A 38 -7.34 12.77 -2.40
C HIS A 38 -6.70 12.46 -1.05
N HIS A 39 -5.80 11.46 -0.96
CA HIS A 39 -5.17 11.05 0.30
C HIS A 39 -4.37 12.19 0.94
N LEU A 40 -3.54 12.90 0.16
CA LEU A 40 -2.72 14.01 0.66
C LEU A 40 -3.57 15.12 1.28
N GLY A 41 -4.54 15.63 0.52
CA GLY A 41 -5.39 16.75 0.95
C GLY A 41 -6.19 16.40 2.21
N THR A 42 -6.83 15.23 2.19
CA THR A 42 -7.66 14.74 3.30
C THR A 42 -6.81 14.44 4.53
N GLY A 43 -5.66 13.79 4.36
CA GLY A 43 -4.71 13.50 5.45
C GLY A 43 -4.23 14.77 6.14
N ARG A 44 -3.79 15.76 5.37
CA ARG A 44 -3.34 17.04 5.94
C ARG A 44 -4.45 17.79 6.67
N LEU A 45 -5.69 17.74 6.19
CA LEU A 45 -6.84 18.36 6.86
C LEU A 45 -7.03 17.80 8.28
N PHE A 46 -7.10 16.47 8.40
CA PHE A 46 -7.34 15.82 9.68
C PHE A 46 -6.14 15.94 10.63
N MET A 47 -4.90 15.82 10.13
CA MET A 47 -3.71 15.99 10.95
C MET A 47 -3.56 17.42 11.49
N LYS A 48 -3.86 18.45 10.69
CA LYS A 48 -3.90 19.86 11.16
C LYS A 48 -4.93 20.09 12.26
N SER A 49 -6.02 19.32 12.21
CA SER A 49 -7.08 19.32 13.24
C SER A 49 -6.78 18.38 14.42
N LYS A 50 -5.51 17.97 14.57
CA LYS A 50 -4.99 17.13 15.66
C LYS A 50 -5.63 15.73 15.73
N LYS A 51 -6.08 15.19 14.61
CA LYS A 51 -6.59 13.81 14.52
C LYS A 51 -5.49 12.84 14.15
N ASN A 52 -5.47 11.68 14.80
CA ASN A 52 -4.70 10.53 14.32
C ASN A 52 -5.31 10.04 13.00
N VAL A 53 -4.49 9.54 12.07
CA VAL A 53 -4.96 9.16 10.74
C VAL A 53 -4.46 7.77 10.32
N LEU A 54 -5.39 6.96 9.83
CA LEU A 54 -5.13 5.73 9.09
C LEU A 54 -5.55 5.96 7.65
N ILE A 55 -4.61 6.02 6.73
CA ILE A 55 -4.89 6.34 5.32
C ILE A 55 -4.84 5.08 4.49
N GLU A 56 -5.83 4.86 3.63
CA GLU A 56 -5.82 3.76 2.67
C GLU A 56 -4.55 3.71 1.82
N LYS A 57 -4.26 2.52 1.30
CA LYS A 57 -3.13 2.34 0.39
C LYS A 57 -3.45 2.86 -1.03
N PRO A 58 -2.43 3.14 -1.86
CA PRO A 58 -1.12 3.59 -1.41
C PRO A 58 -1.26 4.88 -0.60
N LEU A 59 -0.35 5.12 0.35
CA LEU A 59 -0.42 6.28 1.23
C LEU A 59 -0.62 7.61 0.47
N ALA A 60 0.02 7.76 -0.68
CA ALA A 60 -0.20 8.86 -1.62
C ALA A 60 0.22 8.49 -3.05
N MET A 61 0.05 9.41 -4.00
CA MET A 61 0.32 9.14 -5.43
C MET A 61 1.81 9.01 -5.77
N ASN A 62 2.69 9.57 -4.94
CA ASN A 62 4.14 9.58 -5.17
C ASN A 62 4.90 9.83 -3.86
N SER A 63 6.22 9.66 -3.89
CA SER A 63 7.11 9.80 -2.73
C SER A 63 7.13 11.21 -2.13
N LYS A 64 6.95 12.26 -2.94
CA LYS A 64 6.88 13.64 -2.45
C LYS A 64 5.65 13.83 -1.56
N GLU A 65 4.49 13.38 -2.01
CA GLU A 65 3.25 13.46 -1.23
C GLU A 65 3.30 12.61 0.05
N VAL A 66 3.93 11.43 -0.01
CA VAL A 66 4.20 10.61 1.19
C VAL A 66 5.05 11.39 2.19
N GLN A 67 6.11 12.04 1.74
CA GLN A 67 6.96 12.86 2.61
C GLN A 67 6.18 14.05 3.20
N GLU A 68 5.30 14.69 2.43
CA GLU A 68 4.45 15.76 2.94
C GLU A 68 3.48 15.28 4.04
N LEU A 69 2.92 14.07 3.90
CA LEU A 69 2.07 13.46 4.94
C LEU A 69 2.86 13.13 6.20
N ILE A 70 4.04 12.53 6.07
CA ILE A 70 4.94 12.23 7.19
C ILE A 70 5.32 13.52 7.94
N THR A 71 5.75 14.55 7.21
CA THR A 71 6.07 15.86 7.79
C THR A 71 4.87 16.46 8.52
N ALA A 72 3.68 16.43 7.91
CA ALA A 72 2.47 16.96 8.54
C ALA A 72 2.09 16.22 9.83
N ALA A 73 2.28 14.89 9.87
CA ALA A 73 2.05 14.09 11.07
C ALA A 73 3.00 14.49 12.21
N HIS A 74 4.30 14.63 11.91
CA HIS A 74 5.31 15.07 12.87
C HIS A 74 5.05 16.48 13.39
N GLU A 75 4.82 17.45 12.49
CA GLU A 75 4.53 18.85 12.86
C GLU A 75 3.29 18.97 13.74
N ASN A 76 2.31 18.08 13.56
CA ASN A 76 1.08 18.09 14.35
C ASN A 76 1.11 17.17 15.56
N SER A 77 2.15 16.35 15.73
CA SER A 77 2.29 15.35 16.78
C SER A 77 1.12 14.37 16.85
N VAL A 78 0.75 13.84 15.68
CA VAL A 78 -0.34 12.85 15.53
C VAL A 78 0.19 11.55 14.93
N PHE A 79 -0.48 10.44 15.24
CA PHE A 79 -0.20 9.16 14.60
C PHE A 79 -0.64 9.18 13.14
N LEU A 80 0.22 8.62 12.28
CA LEU A 80 -0.04 8.36 10.86
C LEU A 80 0.37 6.93 10.54
N MET A 81 -0.52 6.20 9.86
CA MET A 81 -0.20 4.89 9.30
C MET A 81 -0.84 4.72 7.92
N GLU A 82 -0.09 4.12 7.00
CA GLU A 82 -0.65 3.57 5.77
C GLU A 82 -1.35 2.24 6.06
N ALA A 83 -2.57 2.07 5.56
CA ALA A 83 -3.39 0.88 5.79
C ALA A 83 -2.95 -0.32 4.94
N VAL A 84 -1.68 -0.71 5.03
CA VAL A 84 -1.15 -1.97 4.45
C VAL A 84 -1.59 -3.15 5.32
N TRP A 85 -2.90 -3.41 5.30
CA TRP A 85 -3.61 -4.41 6.10
C TRP A 85 -3.01 -5.82 6.00
N THR A 86 -2.40 -6.18 4.87
CA THR A 86 -1.75 -7.49 4.69
C THR A 86 -0.67 -7.78 5.72
N ARG A 87 0.02 -6.75 6.24
CA ARG A 87 1.06 -6.89 7.29
C ARG A 87 0.53 -7.47 8.60
N PHE A 88 -0.79 -7.41 8.82
CA PHE A 88 -1.45 -7.78 10.07
C PHE A 88 -2.16 -9.13 10.01
N PHE A 89 -2.17 -9.83 8.87
CA PHE A 89 -2.68 -11.21 8.82
C PHE A 89 -1.79 -12.15 9.64
N PRO A 90 -2.37 -13.15 10.34
CA PRO A 90 -1.59 -14.15 11.10
C PRO A 90 -0.48 -14.81 10.29
N VAL A 91 -0.72 -15.12 9.01
CA VAL A 91 0.30 -15.69 8.12
C VAL A 91 1.50 -14.74 7.91
N SER A 92 1.27 -13.44 7.79
CA SER A 92 2.35 -12.46 7.65
C SER A 92 3.09 -12.24 8.96
N LEU A 93 2.42 -12.39 10.12
CA LEU A 93 3.09 -12.40 11.42
C LEU A 93 4.02 -13.62 11.52
N GLU A 94 3.55 -14.79 11.10
CA GLU A 94 4.31 -16.04 11.16
C GLU A 94 5.52 -16.03 10.23
N VAL A 95 5.36 -15.55 8.99
CA VAL A 95 6.49 -15.37 8.06
C VAL A 95 7.58 -14.48 8.68
N ARG A 96 7.20 -13.36 9.30
CA ARG A 96 8.18 -12.50 9.99
C ARG A 96 8.83 -13.19 11.18
N ARG A 97 8.08 -14.00 11.94
CA ARG A 97 8.62 -14.77 13.06
C ARG A 97 9.69 -15.75 12.58
N LEU A 98 9.40 -16.54 11.54
CA LEU A 98 10.32 -17.51 10.95
C LEU A 98 11.60 -16.86 10.42
N LEU A 99 11.47 -15.73 9.72
CA LEU A 99 12.60 -14.95 9.22
C LEU A 99 13.46 -14.38 10.36
N HIS A 100 12.82 -13.81 11.38
CA HIS A 100 13.53 -13.18 12.50
C HIS A 100 14.25 -14.20 13.38
N GLN A 101 13.67 -15.38 13.58
CA GLN A 101 14.28 -16.45 14.37
C GLN A 101 15.38 -17.22 13.61
N GLY A 102 15.58 -16.94 12.32
CA GLY A 102 16.55 -17.65 11.49
C GLY A 102 16.21 -19.13 11.30
N GLU A 103 14.92 -19.49 11.38
CA GLU A 103 14.43 -20.85 11.08
C GLU A 103 14.59 -21.19 9.59
N VAL A 104 14.63 -20.15 8.75
CA VAL A 104 15.05 -20.24 7.36
C VAL A 104 16.49 -19.75 7.21
N GLY A 105 17.18 -20.24 6.18
CA GLY A 105 18.50 -19.77 5.79
C GLY A 105 18.49 -18.33 5.28
N GLU A 106 19.61 -17.89 4.70
CA GLU A 106 19.69 -16.58 4.07
C GLU A 106 18.76 -16.52 2.86
N VAL A 107 17.80 -15.58 2.89
CA VAL A 107 16.87 -15.35 1.77
C VAL A 107 17.64 -14.89 0.55
N GLN A 108 17.59 -15.68 -0.52
CA GLN A 108 18.26 -15.42 -1.79
C GLN A 108 17.33 -14.73 -2.79
N MET A 109 16.04 -15.09 -2.78
CA MET A 109 15.08 -14.58 -3.74
C MET A 109 13.68 -14.42 -3.15
N VAL A 110 12.98 -13.36 -3.56
CA VAL A 110 11.54 -13.20 -3.32
C VAL A 110 10.82 -13.03 -4.65
N ARG A 111 9.74 -13.78 -4.86
CA ARG A 111 8.82 -13.56 -5.98
C ARG A 111 7.45 -13.23 -5.41
N ALA A 112 6.80 -12.22 -5.96
CA ALA A 112 5.42 -11.92 -5.62
C ALA A 112 4.70 -11.44 -6.86
N ASP A 113 3.52 -11.99 -7.10
CA ASP A 113 2.66 -11.51 -8.17
C ASP A 113 1.23 -11.29 -7.71
N LEU A 114 0.57 -10.32 -8.34
CA LEU A 114 -0.83 -10.04 -8.10
C LEU A 114 -1.45 -9.44 -9.36
N GLY A 115 -2.41 -10.13 -9.95
CA GLY A 115 -3.07 -9.63 -11.14
C GLY A 115 -4.43 -10.23 -11.40
N ALA A 116 -5.32 -9.41 -11.94
CA ALA A 116 -6.65 -9.80 -12.36
C ALA A 116 -7.14 -8.90 -13.51
N PRO A 117 -8.09 -9.36 -14.35
CA PRO A 117 -8.66 -8.54 -15.43
C PRO A 117 -9.64 -7.50 -14.87
N LEU A 118 -9.14 -6.33 -14.53
CA LEU A 118 -9.85 -5.27 -13.81
C LEU A 118 -10.01 -3.97 -14.60
N THR A 119 -9.68 -3.96 -15.90
CA THR A 119 -9.80 -2.77 -16.77
C THR A 119 -11.23 -2.22 -16.89
N HIS A 120 -12.24 -3.05 -16.60
CA HIS A 120 -13.65 -2.65 -16.59
C HIS A 120 -14.04 -1.78 -15.39
N ILE A 121 -13.17 -1.65 -14.38
CA ILE A 121 -13.40 -0.84 -13.18
C ILE A 121 -12.76 0.53 -13.40
N PRO A 122 -13.54 1.62 -13.55
CA PRO A 122 -13.00 2.94 -13.90
C PRO A 122 -11.94 3.44 -12.92
N ARG A 123 -12.12 3.20 -11.62
CA ARG A 123 -11.14 3.58 -10.60
C ARG A 123 -9.75 3.00 -10.93
N LEU A 124 -9.68 1.74 -11.38
CA LEU A 124 -8.46 1.00 -11.74
C LEU A 124 -7.86 1.38 -13.09
N ALA A 125 -8.70 1.73 -14.06
CA ALA A 125 -8.22 2.06 -15.41
C ALA A 125 -7.92 3.56 -15.61
N GLU A 126 -8.51 4.47 -14.84
CA GLU A 126 -8.40 5.90 -15.14
C GLU A 126 -7.25 6.61 -14.43
N ARG A 127 -6.39 7.29 -15.21
CA ARG A 127 -5.26 8.06 -14.68
C ARG A 127 -5.66 9.15 -13.69
N LYS A 128 -6.77 9.86 -13.95
CA LYS A 128 -7.28 10.93 -13.07
C LYS A 128 -7.75 10.42 -11.69
N LEU A 129 -8.01 9.11 -11.57
CA LEU A 129 -8.42 8.46 -10.32
C LEU A 129 -7.25 7.75 -9.62
N GLY A 130 -6.03 7.89 -10.16
CA GLY A 130 -4.83 7.22 -9.67
C GLY A 130 -4.84 5.71 -9.91
N GLY A 131 -5.42 5.25 -11.03
CA GLY A 131 -5.37 3.86 -11.45
C GLY A 131 -3.99 3.41 -11.94
N GLY A 132 -3.87 2.12 -12.23
CA GLY A 132 -2.64 1.46 -12.70
C GLY A 132 -2.27 0.25 -11.85
N ALA A 133 -1.72 -0.79 -12.48
CA ALA A 133 -1.37 -2.04 -11.81
C ALA A 133 -0.40 -1.84 -10.64
N VAL A 134 0.57 -0.94 -10.75
CA VAL A 134 1.59 -0.69 -9.73
C VAL A 134 0.96 -0.12 -8.46
N LEU A 135 0.14 0.94 -8.55
CA LEU A 135 -0.47 1.58 -7.38
C LEU A 135 -1.57 0.71 -6.75
N ASP A 136 -2.22 -0.14 -7.53
CA ASP A 136 -3.34 -0.94 -7.04
C ASP A 136 -2.96 -2.32 -6.54
N LEU A 137 -2.07 -3.00 -7.25
CA LEU A 137 -1.72 -4.39 -7.00
C LEU A 137 -0.23 -4.52 -6.65
N GLY A 138 0.63 -3.82 -7.39
CA GLY A 138 2.08 -3.83 -7.19
C GLY A 138 2.50 -3.42 -5.78
N ILE A 139 1.77 -2.52 -5.12
CA ILE A 139 2.02 -2.14 -3.72
C ILE A 139 2.04 -3.35 -2.79
N TYR A 140 1.20 -4.36 -3.02
CA TYR A 140 1.13 -5.56 -2.17
C TYR A 140 2.33 -6.47 -2.35
N CYS A 141 2.83 -6.59 -3.58
CA CYS A 141 4.05 -7.32 -3.89
C CYS A 141 5.28 -6.59 -3.32
N LEU A 142 5.38 -5.29 -3.54
CA LEU A 142 6.50 -4.47 -3.10
C LEU A 142 6.58 -4.37 -1.57
N GLN A 143 5.46 -4.21 -0.87
CA GLN A 143 5.46 -4.22 0.58
C GLN A 143 5.83 -5.60 1.14
N PHE A 144 5.48 -6.70 0.46
CA PHE A 144 5.86 -8.05 0.90
C PHE A 144 7.37 -8.26 0.74
N ILE A 145 7.93 -7.88 -0.43
CA ILE A 145 9.38 -7.91 -0.66
C ILE A 145 10.12 -7.07 0.38
N SER A 146 9.65 -5.85 0.63
CA SER A 146 10.19 -4.98 1.67
C SER A 146 10.09 -5.61 3.06
N MET A 147 9.00 -6.34 3.38
CA MET A 147 8.86 -7.05 4.65
C MET A 147 9.92 -8.13 4.82
N VAL A 148 10.13 -8.94 3.78
CA VAL A 148 11.05 -10.08 3.81
C VAL A 148 12.49 -9.61 3.93
N PHE A 149 12.87 -8.54 3.21
CA PHE A 149 14.19 -7.91 3.34
C PHE A 149 14.27 -6.84 4.43
N ASN A 150 13.35 -6.86 5.40
CA ASN A 150 13.38 -6.00 6.59
C ASN A 150 13.55 -4.49 6.30
N GLY A 151 12.89 -3.99 5.26
CA GLY A 151 12.92 -2.58 4.87
C GLY A 151 14.22 -2.14 4.18
N GLU A 152 15.12 -3.06 3.84
CA GLU A 152 16.33 -2.74 3.08
C GLU A 152 15.99 -2.01 1.78
N ARG A 153 16.79 -1.01 1.42
CA ARG A 153 16.66 -0.30 0.16
C ARG A 153 17.36 -1.11 -0.96
N PRO A 154 16.69 -1.38 -2.10
CA PRO A 154 17.36 -2.05 -3.21
C PRO A 154 18.49 -1.18 -3.78
N GLU A 155 19.59 -1.82 -4.19
CA GLU A 155 20.73 -1.21 -4.90
C GLU A 155 20.34 -0.78 -6.31
N SER A 156 19.47 -1.54 -6.98
CA SER A 156 18.93 -1.18 -8.29
C SER A 156 17.55 -1.78 -8.54
N ILE A 157 16.80 -1.14 -9.44
CA ILE A 157 15.50 -1.57 -9.91
C ILE A 157 15.49 -1.51 -11.43
N GLN A 158 15.13 -2.59 -12.09
CA GLN A 158 14.81 -2.63 -13.52
C GLN A 158 13.32 -2.93 -13.67
N ALA A 159 12.66 -2.24 -14.61
CA ALA A 159 11.23 -2.41 -14.83
C ALA A 159 10.90 -2.49 -16.32
N THR A 160 9.90 -3.30 -16.66
CA THR A 160 9.33 -3.40 -18.00
C THR A 160 7.82 -3.65 -17.91
N GLY A 161 7.08 -3.36 -18.96
CA GLY A 161 5.63 -3.46 -18.97
C GLY A 161 4.98 -2.76 -20.15
N HIS A 162 3.67 -2.56 -20.06
CA HIS A 162 2.91 -1.78 -21.03
C HIS A 162 1.79 -1.00 -20.35
N CYS A 163 1.43 0.12 -20.95
CA CYS A 163 0.24 0.89 -20.56
C CYS A 163 -0.99 0.39 -21.34
N ILE A 164 -2.16 0.62 -20.76
CA ILE A 164 -3.44 0.53 -21.49
C ILE A 164 -3.80 1.90 -22.10
N ASP A 165 -4.86 1.95 -22.89
CA ASP A 165 -5.27 3.14 -23.67
C ASP A 165 -5.49 4.41 -22.84
N THR A 166 -5.87 4.26 -21.56
CA THR A 166 -6.06 5.37 -20.62
C THR A 166 -4.74 5.96 -20.09
N GLY A 167 -3.60 5.37 -20.46
CA GLY A 167 -2.26 5.84 -20.10
C GLY A 167 -1.79 5.46 -18.70
N VAL A 168 -2.51 4.59 -17.99
CA VAL A 168 -2.01 3.92 -16.78
C VAL A 168 -1.32 2.61 -17.15
N ASP A 169 -0.43 2.12 -16.29
CA ASP A 169 0.21 0.83 -16.48
C ASP A 169 -0.82 -0.32 -16.37
N GLY A 170 -0.88 -1.13 -17.42
CA GLY A 170 -1.74 -2.31 -17.47
C GLY A 170 -1.07 -3.52 -16.82
N THR A 171 0.21 -3.70 -17.12
CA THR A 171 1.07 -4.74 -16.51
C THR A 171 2.46 -4.17 -16.30
N ALA A 172 3.06 -4.46 -15.14
CA ALA A 172 4.44 -4.13 -14.84
C ALA A 172 5.16 -5.34 -14.21
N VAL A 173 6.40 -5.54 -14.64
CA VAL A 173 7.36 -6.49 -14.07
C VAL A 173 8.55 -5.71 -13.57
N LEU A 174 8.90 -5.87 -12.30
CA LEU A 174 10.01 -5.19 -11.65
C LEU A 174 10.99 -6.23 -11.11
N VAL A 175 12.28 -6.02 -11.38
CA VAL A 175 13.39 -6.78 -10.81
C VAL A 175 14.17 -5.86 -9.88
N LEU A 176 14.26 -6.23 -8.60
CA LEU A 176 14.95 -5.48 -7.56
C LEU A 176 16.20 -6.24 -7.14
N LYS A 177 17.34 -5.57 -7.07
CA LYS A 177 18.59 -6.12 -6.54
C LYS A 177 18.89 -5.53 -5.16
N PHE A 178 19.22 -6.40 -4.21
CA PHE A 178 19.62 -6.05 -2.84
C PHE A 178 21.09 -6.43 -2.62
N ALA A 179 21.67 -5.98 -1.49
CA ALA A 179 23.04 -6.33 -1.13
C ALA A 179 23.21 -7.85 -1.03
N GLY A 180 24.43 -8.37 -1.23
CA GLY A 180 24.67 -9.83 -1.19
C GLY A 180 24.08 -10.60 -2.36
N ASN A 181 23.81 -9.93 -3.49
CA ASN A 181 23.24 -10.52 -4.72
C ASN A 181 21.84 -11.14 -4.56
N ARG A 182 21.13 -10.78 -3.49
CA ARG A 182 19.73 -11.16 -3.27
C ARG A 182 18.83 -10.43 -4.28
N LEU A 183 17.81 -11.12 -4.78
CA LEU A 183 16.94 -10.60 -5.84
C LEU A 183 15.47 -10.63 -5.43
N ALA A 184 14.67 -9.74 -5.99
CA ALA A 184 13.22 -9.89 -5.99
C ALA A 184 12.61 -9.62 -7.36
N ILE A 185 11.48 -10.29 -7.61
CA ILE A 185 10.64 -10.04 -8.78
C ILE A 185 9.23 -9.72 -8.31
N CYS A 186 8.69 -8.60 -8.79
CA CYS A 186 7.31 -8.19 -8.60
C CYS A 186 6.62 -8.14 -9.96
N THR A 187 5.56 -8.91 -10.14
CA THR A 187 4.70 -8.81 -11.32
C THR A 187 3.30 -8.35 -10.90
N CYS A 188 2.76 -7.33 -11.54
CA CYS A 188 1.41 -6.88 -11.28
C CYS A 188 0.66 -6.57 -12.57
N SER A 189 -0.65 -6.87 -12.61
CA SER A 189 -1.46 -6.67 -13.80
C SER A 189 -2.92 -6.39 -13.49
N ILE A 190 -3.49 -5.36 -14.12
CA ILE A 190 -4.94 -5.14 -14.17
C ILE A 190 -5.57 -5.70 -15.45
N THR A 191 -4.80 -6.36 -16.32
CA THR A 191 -5.26 -6.88 -17.62
C THR A 191 -5.37 -8.39 -17.66
N MET A 192 -4.65 -9.12 -16.80
CA MET A 192 -4.62 -10.58 -16.79
C MET A 192 -4.65 -11.16 -15.38
N MET A 193 -5.19 -12.37 -15.25
CA MET A 193 -5.08 -13.16 -14.02
C MET A 193 -3.65 -13.70 -13.89
N LEU A 194 -3.07 -13.53 -12.70
CA LEU A 194 -1.81 -14.14 -12.31
C LEU A 194 -2.05 -15.21 -11.24
N THR A 195 -1.00 -15.92 -10.84
CA THR A 195 -1.09 -16.95 -9.78
C THR A 195 -1.55 -16.35 -8.45
N CYS A 196 -1.20 -15.08 -8.22
CA CYS A 196 -1.50 -14.32 -7.01
C CYS A 196 -0.87 -14.94 -5.76
N ASP A 197 0.39 -15.37 -5.86
CA ASP A 197 1.16 -15.91 -4.75
C ASP A 197 2.42 -15.09 -4.43
N ALA A 198 3.04 -15.44 -3.31
CA ALA A 198 4.34 -14.91 -2.93
C ALA A 198 5.22 -16.04 -2.39
N VAL A 199 6.45 -16.12 -2.90
CA VAL A 199 7.41 -17.18 -2.63
C VAL A 199 8.72 -16.58 -2.14
N ILE A 200 9.22 -17.12 -1.02
CA ILE A 200 10.53 -16.80 -0.46
C ILE A 200 11.43 -18.02 -0.70
N THR A 201 12.58 -17.81 -1.32
CA THR A 201 13.60 -18.84 -1.53
C THR A 201 14.83 -18.47 -0.72
N TRP A 202 15.35 -19.42 0.05
CA TRP A 202 16.53 -19.26 0.90
C TRP A 202 17.55 -20.37 0.62
N ASP A 203 18.78 -20.19 1.10
CA ASP A 203 19.81 -21.22 1.01
C ASP A 203 19.50 -22.43 1.91
N GLN A 204 19.70 -23.65 1.41
CA GLN A 204 19.69 -24.81 2.30
C GLN A 204 21.02 -24.84 3.01
N ARG A 205 21.08 -24.43 4.28
CA ARG A 205 22.26 -24.69 5.11
C ARG A 205 22.48 -26.20 5.13
N HIS A 206 23.57 -26.65 4.53
CA HIS A 206 24.10 -27.99 4.77
C HIS A 206 24.49 -28.03 6.25
N TYR A 207 23.69 -28.74 7.06
CA TYR A 207 24.14 -29.23 8.36
C TYR A 207 25.17 -30.34 8.16
#